data_AF-A0A7S1V9G7-F1
#
_entry.id   AF-A0A7S1V9G7-F1
#
_cell.length_a   1.000
_cell.length_b   1.000
_cell.length_c   1.000
_cell.angle_alpha   90.00
_cell.angle_beta   90.00
_cell.angle_gamma   90.00
#
_symmetry.space_group_name_H-M   'P 1'
#
loop_
_entity.id
_entity.type
_entity.pdbx_description
1 polymer ?
#
loop_
_entity_poly.entity_id
_entity_poly.type
_entity_poly.pdbx_seq_one_letter_code
_entity_poly.pdbx_strand_id
1 'polypeptide(L)'
;MSSSSFLHKPELALRRALELESIRQSDAALGLLHEVLSSRRHRTWSPIYEQIMITYLNLCLKMHKSREAKDGLHQYRNLSQSQAPGSLEKVIRYFMEKAELKCDQ
;
A
#
# COMPACT_ATOMS: atom_id res chain seq x y z
N MET A 1 -20.54 -8.58 -6.03
CA MET A 1 -19.60 -8.75 -4.90
C MET A 1 -19.18 -7.36 -4.46
N SER A 2 -19.50 -6.99 -3.23
CA SER A 2 -19.60 -5.60 -2.76
C SER A 2 -18.23 -4.98 -2.40
N SER A 3 -17.43 -4.61 -3.40
CA SER A 3 -16.11 -3.98 -3.19
C SER A 3 -16.18 -2.48 -2.82
N SER A 4 -17.37 -1.88 -2.84
CA SER A 4 -17.52 -0.41 -2.75
C SER A 4 -17.34 0.21 -1.36
N SER A 5 -17.37 -0.58 -0.28
CA SER A 5 -17.38 -0.04 1.09
C SER A 5 -16.00 0.34 1.63
N PHE A 6 -14.95 -0.36 1.19
CA PHE A 6 -13.58 -0.13 1.69
C PHE A 6 -12.88 1.07 1.04
N LEU A 7 -13.31 1.47 -0.16
CA LEU A 7 -12.72 2.59 -0.91
C LEU A 7 -12.84 3.94 -0.20
N HIS A 8 -13.86 4.08 0.67
CA HIS A 8 -14.18 5.31 1.41
C HIS A 8 -13.70 5.29 2.87
N LYS A 9 -13.14 4.16 3.35
CA LYS A 9 -12.67 3.99 4.73
C LYS A 9 -11.30 3.31 4.73
N PRO A 10 -10.22 4.08 4.47
CA PRO A 10 -8.87 3.50 4.35
C PRO A 10 -8.42 2.77 5.62
N GLU A 11 -8.84 3.20 6.79
CA GLU A 11 -8.54 2.55 8.08
C GLU A 11 -9.10 1.12 8.12
N LEU A 12 -10.33 0.94 7.64
CA LEU A 12 -10.99 -0.36 7.60
C LEU A 12 -10.30 -1.30 6.60
N ALA A 13 -9.89 -0.76 5.46
CA ALA A 13 -9.17 -1.54 4.45
C ALA A 13 -7.80 -2.01 4.98
N LEU A 14 -7.06 -1.13 5.68
CA LEU A 14 -5.79 -1.49 6.31
C LEU A 14 -5.99 -2.62 7.33
N ARG A 15 -6.95 -2.47 8.24
CA ARG A 15 -7.27 -3.51 9.22
C ARG A 15 -7.60 -4.84 8.55
N ARG A 16 -8.43 -4.81 7.50
CA ARG A 16 -8.82 -6.01 6.77
C ARG A 16 -7.65 -6.66 6.04
N ALA A 17 -6.72 -5.89 5.47
CA ALA A 17 -5.52 -6.41 4.83
C ALA A 17 -4.60 -7.13 5.84
N LEU A 18 -4.45 -6.59 7.05
CA LEU A 18 -3.69 -7.23 8.13
C LEU A 18 -4.35 -8.54 8.59
N GLU A 19 -5.67 -8.57 8.71
CA GLU A 19 -6.42 -9.80 9.01
C GLU A 19 -6.20 -10.86 7.92
N LEU A 20 -6.28 -10.48 6.65
CA LEU A 20 -6.03 -11.37 5.50
C LEU A 20 -4.59 -11.89 5.50
N GLU A 21 -3.61 -11.05 5.85
CA GLU A 21 -2.23 -11.48 5.97
C GLU A 21 -2.05 -12.51 7.10
N SER A 22 -2.74 -12.32 8.24
CA SER A 22 -2.66 -13.25 9.38
C SER A 22 -3.11 -14.68 9.03
N ILE A 23 -4.05 -14.82 8.09
CA ILE A 23 -4.52 -16.10 7.56
C ILE A 23 -3.83 -16.49 6.24
N ARG A 24 -2.66 -15.89 5.94
CA ARG A 24 -1.81 -16.15 4.75
C ARG A 24 -2.46 -15.83 3.40
N GLN A 25 -3.55 -15.07 3.35
CA GLN A 25 -4.19 -14.63 2.11
C GLN A 25 -3.55 -13.35 1.56
N SER A 26 -2.25 -13.44 1.23
CA SER A 26 -1.44 -12.28 0.83
C SER A 26 -1.91 -11.65 -0.50
N ASP A 27 -2.36 -12.45 -1.47
CA ASP A 27 -2.93 -11.94 -2.73
C ASP A 27 -4.20 -11.12 -2.51
N ALA A 28 -5.09 -11.58 -1.64
CA ALA A 28 -6.34 -10.88 -1.32
C ALA A 28 -6.06 -9.57 -0.57
N ALA A 29 -5.11 -9.59 0.38
CA ALA A 29 -4.66 -8.40 1.07
C ALA A 29 -4.07 -7.36 0.09
N LEU A 30 -3.20 -7.83 -0.82
CA LEU A 30 -2.59 -6.98 -1.83
C LEU A 30 -3.62 -6.36 -2.77
N GLY A 31 -4.57 -7.16 -3.26
CA GLY A 31 -5.65 -6.70 -4.13
C GLY A 31 -6.51 -5.62 -3.47
N LEU A 32 -6.91 -5.84 -2.21
CA LEU A 32 -7.68 -4.86 -1.44
C LEU A 32 -6.95 -3.52 -1.30
N LEU A 33 -5.67 -3.56 -0.93
CA LEU A 33 -4.86 -2.34 -0.80
C LEU A 33 -4.61 -1.68 -2.16
N HIS A 34 -4.45 -2.46 -3.24
CA HIS A 34 -4.30 -1.92 -4.59
C HIS A 34 -5.53 -1.15 -5.06
N GLU A 35 -6.73 -1.69 -4.83
CA GLU A 35 -8.00 -0.98 -5.11
C GLU A 35 -8.09 0.32 -4.32
N VAL A 36 -7.68 0.26 -3.04
CA VAL A 36 -7.62 1.44 -2.18
C VAL A 36 -6.54 2.42 -2.60
N LEU A 37 -5.47 2.06 -3.31
CA LEU A 37 -4.52 3.04 -3.86
C LEU A 37 -4.97 3.59 -5.23
N SER A 38 -5.65 2.76 -6.02
CA SER A 38 -6.03 3.07 -7.41
C SER A 38 -7.21 4.04 -7.54
N SER A 39 -8.14 4.07 -6.58
CA SER A 39 -9.34 4.90 -6.69
C SER A 39 -9.05 6.41 -6.53
N ARG A 40 -9.25 7.18 -7.61
CA ARG A 40 -8.82 8.60 -7.65
C ARG A 40 -9.89 9.64 -7.26
N ARG A 41 -11.13 9.25 -7.02
CA ARG A 41 -12.22 10.23 -6.81
C ARG A 41 -12.19 10.81 -5.40
N HIS A 42 -12.01 12.13 -5.30
CA HIS A 42 -12.19 12.96 -4.10
C HIS A 42 -11.38 12.53 -2.86
N ARG A 43 -10.14 12.11 -3.07
CA ARG A 43 -9.30 11.61 -1.98
C ARG A 43 -8.42 12.71 -1.40
N THR A 44 -8.56 12.96 -0.11
CA THR A 44 -7.64 13.80 0.68
C THR A 44 -6.59 12.89 1.29
N TRP A 45 -5.31 13.28 1.18
CA TRP A 45 -4.26 12.51 1.82
C TRP A 45 -4.44 12.54 3.34
N SER A 46 -4.08 11.44 3.99
CA SER A 46 -4.01 11.33 5.44
C SER A 46 -2.94 10.30 5.82
N PRO A 47 -2.41 10.33 7.06
CA PRO A 47 -1.32 9.44 7.47
C PRO A 47 -1.61 7.94 7.31
N ILE A 48 -2.88 7.54 7.32
CA ILE A 48 -3.27 6.15 7.09
C ILE A 48 -2.84 5.63 5.70
N TYR A 49 -2.78 6.51 4.68
CA TYR A 49 -2.33 6.12 3.34
C TYR A 49 -0.85 5.79 3.29
N GLU A 50 -0.02 6.44 4.13
CA GLU A 50 1.37 6.05 4.31
C GLU A 50 1.48 4.62 4.87
N GLN A 51 0.69 4.31 5.90
CA GLN A 51 0.65 2.97 6.48
C GLN A 51 0.15 1.92 5.47
N ILE A 52 -0.89 2.24 4.71
CA ILE A 52 -1.39 1.39 3.62
C ILE A 52 -0.29 1.13 2.59
N MET A 53 0.45 2.16 2.19
CA MET A 53 1.51 2.02 1.20
C MET A 53 2.68 1.17 1.73
N ILE A 54 3.07 1.36 2.99
CA ILE A 54 4.10 0.55 3.65
C ILE A 54 3.68 -0.94 3.68
N THR A 55 2.46 -1.23 4.14
CA THR A 55 1.93 -2.60 4.17
C THR A 55 1.84 -3.20 2.76
N TYR A 56 1.39 -2.42 1.78
CA TYR A 56 1.34 -2.83 0.37
C TYR A 56 2.72 -3.24 -0.16
N LEU A 57 3.75 -2.44 0.12
CA LEU A 57 5.13 -2.74 -0.31
C LEU A 57 5.71 -3.96 0.41
N ASN A 58 5.44 -4.13 1.70
CA ASN A 58 5.84 -5.34 2.42
C ASN A 58 5.24 -6.59 1.78
N LEU A 59 3.95 -6.57 1.40
CA LEU A 59 3.30 -7.66 0.67
C LEU A 59 3.94 -7.89 -0.70
N CYS A 60 4.22 -6.83 -1.46
CA CYS A 60 4.92 -6.93 -2.73
C CYS A 60 6.31 -7.57 -2.58
N LEU A 61 7.11 -7.17 -1.59
CA LEU A 61 8.41 -7.77 -1.30
C LEU A 61 8.27 -9.24 -0.93
N LYS A 62 7.33 -9.56 -0.03
CA LYS A 62 7.04 -10.93 0.41
C LYS A 62 6.72 -11.84 -0.77
N MET A 63 5.97 -11.35 -1.73
CA MET A 63 5.47 -12.10 -2.89
C MET A 63 6.31 -11.91 -4.17
N HIS A 64 7.43 -11.18 -4.10
CA HIS A 64 8.30 -10.87 -5.25
C HIS A 64 7.58 -10.18 -6.42
N LYS A 65 6.60 -9.32 -6.09
CA LYS A 65 5.74 -8.58 -7.04
C LYS A 65 6.29 -7.17 -7.31
N SER A 66 7.41 -7.10 -8.02
CA SER A 66 8.13 -5.84 -8.30
C SER A 66 7.36 -4.89 -9.23
N ARG A 67 6.59 -5.43 -10.17
CA ARG A 67 5.74 -4.63 -11.07
C ARG A 67 4.64 -3.92 -10.30
N GLU A 68 3.95 -4.64 -9.43
CA GLU A 68 2.88 -4.14 -8.59
C GLU A 68 3.42 -3.09 -7.60
N ALA A 69 4.60 -3.30 -7.02
CA ALA A 69 5.26 -2.30 -6.18
C ALA A 69 5.49 -0.98 -6.92
N LYS A 70 6.04 -1.07 -8.14
CA LYS A 70 6.27 0.11 -9.00
C LYS A 70 4.96 0.83 -9.32
N ASP A 71 3.95 0.10 -9.76
CA ASP A 71 2.65 0.67 -10.13
C ASP A 71 1.96 1.33 -8.92
N GLY A 72 2.02 0.69 -7.75
CA GLY A 72 1.52 1.25 -6.49
C GLY A 72 2.25 2.54 -6.08
N LEU A 73 3.58 2.61 -6.20
CA LEU A 73 4.36 3.82 -5.92
C LEU A 73 3.97 4.97 -6.85
N HIS A 74 3.74 4.69 -8.14
CA HIS A 74 3.25 5.71 -9.07
C HIS A 74 1.88 6.26 -8.65
N GLN A 75 0.96 5.41 -8.19
CA GLN A 75 -0.34 5.84 -7.68
C GLN A 75 -0.19 6.67 -6.40
N TYR A 76 0.64 6.22 -5.46
CA TYR A 76 0.88 6.87 -4.19
C TYR A 76 1.56 8.24 -4.32
N ARG A 77 2.49 8.39 -5.26
CA ARG A 77 3.10 9.68 -5.61
C ARG A 77 2.02 10.69 -5.96
N ASN A 78 1.09 10.33 -6.84
CA ASN A 78 0.03 11.24 -7.26
C ASN A 78 -0.92 11.61 -6.11
N LEU A 79 -1.12 10.70 -5.14
CA LEU A 79 -1.95 10.95 -3.96
C LEU A 79 -1.29 11.90 -2.95
N SER A 80 0.01 11.75 -2.73
CA SER A 80 0.76 12.46 -1.68
C SER A 80 1.42 13.75 -2.15
N GLN A 81 1.67 13.92 -3.46
CA GLN A 81 2.49 15.01 -4.01
C GLN A 81 2.06 16.41 -3.56
N SER A 82 0.75 16.69 -3.46
CA SER A 82 0.25 18.03 -3.12
C SER A 82 0.14 18.29 -1.62
N GLN A 83 -0.06 17.27 -0.80
CA GLN A 83 -0.38 17.41 0.63
C GLN A 83 0.74 16.93 1.55
N ALA A 84 1.51 15.94 1.13
CA ALA A 84 2.56 15.31 1.94
C ALA A 84 3.71 14.77 1.05
N PRO A 85 4.43 15.62 0.30
CA PRO A 85 5.49 15.17 -0.61
C PRO A 85 6.62 14.40 0.09
N GLY A 86 6.92 14.72 1.37
CA GLY A 86 7.92 13.98 2.17
C GLY A 86 7.50 12.56 2.56
N SER A 87 6.20 12.25 2.50
CA SER A 87 5.69 10.91 2.80
C SER A 87 6.13 9.90 1.73
N LEU A 88 6.15 10.30 0.45
CA LEU A 88 6.66 9.45 -0.64
C LEU A 88 8.12 9.07 -0.43
N GLU A 89 8.95 10.04 -0.05
CA GLU A 89 10.38 9.80 0.21
C GLU A 89 10.57 8.80 1.36
N LYS A 90 9.83 8.98 2.46
CA LYS A 90 9.86 8.07 3.60
C LYS A 90 9.50 6.63 3.20
N VAL A 91 8.44 6.47 2.41
CA VAL A 91 8.00 5.15 1.91
C VAL A 91 9.06 4.50 1.03
N ILE A 92 9.69 5.26 0.12
CA ILE A 92 10.74 4.74 -0.76
C ILE A 92 11.96 4.29 0.04
N ARG A 93 12.44 5.10 0.99
CA ARG A 93 13.58 4.73 1.86
C ARG A 93 13.28 3.47 2.65
N TYR A 94 12.09 3.39 3.25
CA TYR A 94 11.65 2.18 3.97
C TYR A 94 11.66 0.94 3.06
N PHE A 95 11.18 1.06 1.82
CA PHE A 95 11.16 -0.04 0.88
C PHE A 95 12.56 -0.53 0.49
N MET A 96 13.49 0.39 0.27
CA MET A 96 14.88 0.04 -0.04
C MET A 96 15.53 -0.69 1.14
N GLU A 97 15.41 -0.15 2.36
CA GLU A 97 15.95 -0.77 3.58
C GLU A 97 15.40 -2.20 3.77
N LYS A 98 14.08 -2.40 3.56
CA LYS A 98 13.47 -3.73 3.67
C LYS A 98 13.86 -4.68 2.54
N ALA A 99 14.09 -4.16 1.32
CA ALA A 99 14.55 -4.97 0.21
C ALA A 99 15.99 -5.46 0.45
N GLU A 100 16.87 -4.59 0.91
CA GLU A 100 18.26 -4.91 1.27
C GLU A 100 18.31 -5.98 2.36
N LEU A 101 17.58 -5.77 3.47
CA LEU A 101 17.49 -6.75 4.56
C LEU A 101 16.99 -8.13 4.11
N LYS A 102 16.15 -8.17 3.07
CA LYS A 102 15.63 -9.44 2.52
C LYS A 102 16.63 -10.09 1.54
N CYS A 103 17.50 -9.31 0.91
CA CYS A 103 18.56 -9.82 0.04
C CYS A 103 19.76 -10.37 0.84
N ASP A 104 20.02 -9.81 2.02
CA ASP A 104 21.10 -10.25 2.92
C ASP A 104 20.74 -11.50 3.75
N GLN A 105 19.52 -12.02 3.63
CA GLN A 105 19.02 -13.24 4.27
C GLN A 105 18.89 -14.39 3.27
#